data_AF-A0A847YZ72-F1
#
_entry.id   AF-A0A847YZ72-F1
#
_cell.length_a   1.000
_cell.length_b   1.000
_cell.length_c   1.000
_cell.angle_alpha   90.00
_cell.angle_beta   90.00
_cell.angle_gamma   90.00
#
_symmetry.space_group_name_H-M   'P 1'
#
loop_
_entity.id
_entity.type
_entity.pdbx_description
1 polymer ?
#
loop_
_entity_poly.entity_id
_entity_poly.type
_entity_poly.pdbx_seq_one_letter_code
_entity_poly.pdbx_strand_id
1 'polypeptide(L)'
;AGNITAQGASFDSLTTHDATVSGSLFASLIEAEDGLTVNLGTTSNATDSADLASSFKIKNAGDTVASIDASGSATLATLTTSKINIPSEDATNPEELNETELNQIAKSIGMGKIKAGFINVIIKAPAVTKDSLIFITPTSNTPLPLAVTDKIPRETFTVSIPQATTNAITFNWWIIN
;
A
#
# COMPACT_ATOMS: atom_id res chain seq x y z
N ALA A 1 -35.68 20.17 24.94
CA ALA A 1 -34.57 19.22 25.14
C ALA A 1 -34.16 19.29 26.60
N GLY A 2 -34.23 18.17 27.32
CA GLY A 2 -33.75 18.09 28.71
C GLY A 2 -32.39 17.39 28.71
N ASN A 3 -31.47 17.85 29.55
CA ASN A 3 -30.20 17.17 29.75
C ASN A 3 -30.40 16.09 30.80
N ILE A 4 -30.06 14.83 30.48
CA ILE A 4 -29.96 13.77 31.48
C ILE A 4 -28.49 13.67 31.87
N THR A 5 -28.20 13.88 33.15
CA THR A 5 -26.87 13.61 33.73
C THR A 5 -27.03 12.45 34.70
N ALA A 6 -26.43 11.31 34.38
CA ALA A 6 -26.47 10.12 35.22
C ALA A 6 -25.06 9.52 35.32
N GLN A 7 -24.70 9.01 36.49
CA GLN A 7 -23.45 8.26 36.68
C GLN A 7 -23.77 6.78 36.82
N GLY A 8 -23.08 5.92 36.06
CA GLY A 8 -23.29 4.47 36.10
C GLY A 8 -24.65 4.00 35.59
N ALA A 9 -25.25 4.72 34.62
CA ALA A 9 -26.53 4.32 34.05
C ALA A 9 -26.40 3.05 33.21
N SER A 10 -27.38 2.15 33.36
CA SER A 10 -27.53 0.94 32.53
C SER A 10 -28.84 1.05 31.76
N PHE A 11 -28.79 0.75 30.47
CA PHE A 11 -29.94 0.79 29.58
C PHE A 11 -30.00 -0.51 28.79
N ASP A 12 -31.21 -1.04 28.59
CA ASP A 12 -31.42 -2.18 27.69
C ASP A 12 -31.23 -1.76 26.22
N SER A 13 -31.55 -0.50 25.91
CA SER A 13 -31.33 0.09 24.59
C SER A 13 -31.10 1.61 24.69
N LEU A 14 -30.34 2.13 23.72
CA LEU A 14 -30.13 3.57 23.52
C LEU A 14 -30.33 3.88 22.05
N THR A 15 -31.30 4.74 21.74
CA THR A 15 -31.47 5.34 20.41
C THR A 15 -31.11 6.82 20.51
N THR A 16 -30.10 7.24 19.78
CA THR A 16 -29.65 8.63 19.73
C THR A 16 -29.16 8.97 18.33
N HIS A 17 -29.19 10.25 17.98
CA HIS A 17 -28.55 10.73 16.76
C HIS A 17 -27.03 10.78 16.93
N ASP A 18 -26.57 11.31 18.06
CA ASP A 18 -25.15 11.45 18.36
C ASP A 18 -24.84 10.82 19.73
N ALA A 19 -23.70 10.13 19.80
CA ALA A 19 -23.13 9.61 21.04
C ALA A 19 -21.63 9.88 21.04
N THR A 20 -21.11 10.49 22.10
CA THR A 20 -19.67 10.64 22.32
C THR A 20 -19.25 9.74 23.46
N VAL A 21 -18.29 8.86 23.21
CA VAL A 21 -17.67 8.00 24.23
C VAL A 21 -16.28 8.56 24.51
N SER A 22 -16.07 9.15 25.68
CA SER A 22 -14.77 9.71 26.09
C SER A 22 -13.77 8.65 26.58
N GLY A 23 -14.24 7.43 26.86
CA GLY A 23 -13.44 6.30 27.30
C GLY A 23 -13.46 5.14 26.31
N SER A 24 -13.45 3.91 26.84
CA SER A 24 -13.51 2.70 26.02
C SER A 24 -14.96 2.34 25.65
N LEU A 25 -15.17 2.04 24.37
CA LEU A 25 -16.37 1.37 23.90
C LEU A 25 -16.13 -0.15 23.95
N PHE A 26 -16.91 -0.86 24.78
CA PHE A 26 -16.95 -2.32 24.78
C PHE A 26 -18.21 -2.77 24.07
N ALA A 27 -18.06 -3.36 22.88
CA ALA A 27 -19.17 -3.85 22.08
C ALA A 27 -18.85 -5.26 21.58
N SER A 28 -19.84 -6.15 21.66
CA SER A 28 -19.76 -7.49 21.06
C SER A 28 -20.01 -7.45 19.55
N LEU A 29 -20.78 -6.47 19.07
CA LEU A 29 -21.11 -6.24 17.67
C LEU A 29 -21.09 -4.73 17.39
N ILE A 30 -20.48 -4.35 16.27
CA ILE A 30 -20.57 -3.02 15.68
C ILE A 30 -21.05 -3.22 14.25
N GLU A 31 -22.25 -2.75 13.96
CA GLU A 31 -22.90 -2.84 12.65
C GLU A 31 -23.41 -1.45 12.28
N ALA A 32 -23.23 -1.05 11.02
CA ALA A 32 -23.64 0.24 10.49
C ALA A 32 -24.43 0.03 9.20
N GLU A 33 -25.59 0.68 9.06
CA GLU A 33 -26.48 0.50 7.90
C GLU A 33 -25.81 0.96 6.59
N ASP A 34 -25.10 2.09 6.62
CA ASP A 34 -24.42 2.69 5.46
C ASP A 34 -22.88 2.59 5.55
N GLY A 35 -22.37 1.59 6.28
CA GLY A 35 -20.94 1.35 6.46
C GLY A 35 -20.31 2.11 7.65
N LEU A 36 -19.18 1.59 8.12
CA LEU A 36 -18.46 2.14 9.27
C LEU A 36 -17.32 3.06 8.80
N THR A 37 -17.35 4.32 9.22
CA THR A 37 -16.25 5.26 9.01
C THR A 37 -15.47 5.46 10.31
N VAL A 38 -14.15 5.23 10.26
CA VAL A 38 -13.24 5.50 11.37
C VAL A 38 -12.32 6.64 10.98
N ASN A 39 -12.49 7.81 11.61
CA ASN A 39 -11.58 8.93 11.42
C ASN A 39 -10.38 8.81 12.36
N LEU A 40 -9.21 8.50 11.80
CA LEU A 40 -7.96 8.44 12.54
C LEU A 40 -7.39 9.86 12.65
N GLY A 41 -7.54 10.52 13.80
CA GLY A 41 -7.00 11.87 14.00
C GLY A 41 -5.48 11.87 14.03
N THR A 42 -4.80 12.83 13.40
CA THR A 42 -3.34 12.97 13.55
C THR A 42 -3.04 13.48 14.96
N THR A 43 -2.27 12.75 15.76
CA THR A 43 -1.79 13.27 17.05
C THR A 43 -0.74 14.34 16.77
N SER A 44 -1.19 15.59 16.62
CA SER A 44 -0.28 16.73 16.56
C SER A 44 0.23 17.02 17.99
N ASN A 45 1.57 17.00 18.13
CA ASN A 45 2.38 17.32 19.32
C ASN A 45 2.58 16.22 20.37
N ALA A 46 3.47 15.26 20.06
CA ALA A 46 4.34 14.66 21.07
C ALA A 46 5.79 14.98 20.69
N THR A 47 6.35 16.04 21.29
CA THR A 47 7.80 16.14 21.42
C THR A 47 8.23 15.00 22.34
N ASP A 48 9.13 14.15 21.86
CA ASP A 48 9.78 13.02 22.54
C ASP A 48 9.21 11.61 22.26
N SER A 49 9.85 10.96 21.27
CA SER A 49 10.16 9.52 21.17
C SER A 49 9.05 8.46 21.12
N ALA A 50 7.79 8.83 20.96
CA ALA A 50 6.77 7.88 20.47
C ALA A 50 5.81 8.60 19.54
N ASP A 51 6.08 8.54 18.24
CA ASP A 51 5.11 8.84 17.19
C ASP A 51 3.95 7.85 17.35
N LEU A 52 2.96 8.17 18.19
CA LEU A 52 1.70 7.43 18.26
C LEU A 52 0.87 7.81 17.05
N ALA A 53 1.31 7.39 15.86
CA ALA A 53 0.48 7.45 14.68
C ALA A 53 -0.85 6.77 15.00
N SER A 54 -1.94 7.55 14.92
CA SER A 54 -3.28 7.02 15.11
C SER A 54 -3.49 5.88 14.12
N SER A 55 -3.93 4.76 14.67
CA SER A 55 -4.09 3.54 13.90
C SER A 55 -5.31 2.78 14.38
N PHE A 56 -6.08 2.28 13.42
CA PHE A 56 -7.07 1.26 13.66
C PHE A 56 -6.34 -0.07 13.82
N LYS A 57 -6.51 -0.75 14.95
CA LYS A 57 -5.80 -2.01 15.26
C LYS A 57 -6.78 -3.13 15.53
N ILE A 58 -6.56 -4.28 14.90
CA ILE A 58 -7.20 -5.55 15.22
C ILE A 58 -6.21 -6.35 16.06
N LYS A 59 -6.63 -6.77 17.25
CA LYS A 59 -5.79 -7.53 18.17
C LYS A 59 -6.31 -8.95 18.41
N ASN A 60 -5.40 -9.89 18.58
CA ASN A 60 -5.68 -11.24 19.06
C ASN A 60 -4.82 -11.50 20.30
N ALA A 61 -5.43 -11.84 21.43
CA ALA A 61 -4.74 -12.09 22.71
C ALA A 61 -3.74 -10.99 23.15
N GLY A 62 -3.96 -9.75 22.73
CA GLY A 62 -3.11 -8.60 23.04
C GLY A 62 -2.17 -8.19 21.90
N ASP A 63 -1.86 -9.09 20.97
CA ASP A 63 -0.99 -8.84 19.83
C ASP A 63 -1.76 -8.20 18.68
N THR A 64 -1.15 -7.23 18.00
CA THR A 64 -1.76 -6.60 16.82
C THR A 64 -1.57 -7.52 15.62
N VAL A 65 -2.68 -8.01 15.05
CA VAL A 65 -2.68 -8.91 13.89
C VAL A 65 -3.01 -8.20 12.58
N ALA A 66 -3.66 -7.04 12.67
CA ALA A 66 -3.80 -6.12 11.55
C ALA A 66 -3.86 -4.67 12.04
N SER A 67 -3.36 -3.74 11.25
CA SER A 67 -3.52 -2.31 11.50
C SER A 67 -3.61 -1.52 10.22
N ILE A 68 -4.34 -0.40 10.27
CA ILE A 68 -4.36 0.64 9.25
C ILE A 68 -4.02 1.96 9.96
N ASP A 69 -3.06 2.70 9.44
CA ASP A 69 -2.72 4.03 9.96
C ASP A 69 -3.33 5.16 9.12
N ALA A 70 -3.20 6.40 9.60
CA ALA A 70 -3.71 7.58 8.91
C ALA A 70 -3.06 7.84 7.52
N SER A 71 -1.94 7.19 7.19
CA SER A 71 -1.33 7.28 5.85
C SER A 71 -2.00 6.35 4.82
N GLY A 72 -2.90 5.47 5.28
CA GLY A 72 -3.49 4.41 4.46
C GLY A 72 -2.60 3.17 4.35
N SER A 73 -1.47 3.12 5.06
CA SER A 73 -0.63 1.93 5.13
C SER A 73 -1.31 0.87 5.98
N ALA A 74 -1.31 -0.37 5.48
CA ALA A 74 -1.86 -1.51 6.18
C ALA A 74 -0.74 -2.50 6.54
N THR A 75 -0.74 -2.97 7.78
CA THR A 75 0.10 -4.09 8.23
C THR A 75 -0.80 -5.26 8.55
N LEU A 76 -0.52 -6.43 7.98
CA LEU A 76 -1.23 -7.68 8.27
C LEU A 76 -0.21 -8.75 8.64
N ALA A 77 -0.46 -9.50 9.72
CA ALA A 77 0.39 -10.63 10.09
C ALA A 77 0.40 -11.72 9.00
N THR A 78 -0.71 -11.87 8.27
CA THR A 78 -0.82 -12.76 7.10
C THR A 78 -1.90 -12.22 6.17
N LEU A 79 -1.67 -12.28 4.85
CA LEU A 79 -2.66 -11.96 3.83
C LEU A 79 -3.00 -13.24 3.05
N THR A 80 -4.19 -13.80 3.29
CA THR A 80 -4.75 -14.90 2.49
C THR A 80 -5.89 -14.34 1.65
N THR A 81 -5.72 -14.35 0.33
CA THR A 81 -6.72 -13.84 -0.61
C THR A 81 -6.67 -14.61 -1.93
N SER A 82 -7.82 -14.71 -2.61
CA SER A 82 -7.91 -15.23 -3.97
C SER A 82 -7.47 -14.20 -5.02
N LYS A 83 -7.53 -12.90 -4.70
CA LYS A 83 -7.18 -11.81 -5.60
C LYS A 83 -6.71 -10.58 -4.82
N ILE A 84 -5.62 -9.96 -5.29
CA ILE A 84 -5.21 -8.62 -4.87
C ILE A 84 -5.54 -7.68 -6.04
N ASN A 85 -6.42 -6.71 -5.81
CA ASN A 85 -6.69 -5.68 -6.80
C ASN A 85 -5.81 -4.47 -6.49
N ILE A 86 -4.75 -4.30 -7.26
CA ILE A 86 -3.94 -3.08 -7.23
C ILE A 86 -4.49 -2.21 -8.36
N PRO A 87 -5.14 -1.06 -8.06
CA PRO A 87 -5.78 -0.23 -9.08
C PRO A 87 -4.80 0.09 -10.21
N SER A 88 -5.13 -0.34 -11.43
CA SER A 88 -4.23 -0.26 -12.59
C SER A 88 -4.36 1.04 -13.36
N GLU A 89 -5.22 1.96 -12.95
CA GLU A 89 -5.27 3.33 -13.53
C GLU A 89 -3.92 4.05 -13.33
N ASP A 90 -3.09 3.57 -12.40
CA ASP A 90 -1.72 3.99 -12.14
C ASP A 90 -0.65 3.08 -12.77
N ALA A 91 -1.01 2.03 -13.52
CA ALA A 91 -0.02 1.11 -14.12
C ALA A 91 0.72 1.83 -15.26
N THR A 92 1.79 2.53 -14.91
CA THR A 92 2.49 3.42 -15.83
C THR A 92 3.62 2.73 -16.53
N ASN A 93 3.86 3.14 -17.78
CA ASN A 93 5.14 2.93 -18.43
C ASN A 93 6.08 4.05 -17.95
N PRO A 94 7.02 3.80 -17.04
CA PRO A 94 7.87 4.84 -16.47
C PRO A 94 8.86 5.44 -17.50
N GLU A 95 8.98 4.85 -18.69
CA GLU A 95 9.71 5.46 -19.83
C GLU A 95 8.96 6.65 -20.45
N GLU A 96 7.65 6.78 -20.20
CA GLU A 96 6.78 7.82 -20.79
C GLU A 96 6.45 8.96 -19.81
N LEU A 97 6.92 8.88 -18.56
CA LEU A 97 6.63 9.84 -17.50
C LEU A 97 7.78 10.81 -17.25
N ASN A 98 7.44 12.05 -16.88
CA ASN A 98 8.40 12.97 -16.29
C ASN A 98 8.67 12.65 -14.80
N GLU A 99 9.72 13.24 -14.20
CA GLU A 99 10.13 12.95 -12.82
C GLU A 99 9.06 13.26 -11.77
N THR A 100 8.21 14.26 -12.02
CA THR A 100 7.12 14.63 -11.10
C THR A 100 5.99 13.62 -11.16
N GLU A 101 5.60 13.17 -12.35
CA GLU A 101 4.56 12.15 -12.57
C GLU A 101 4.99 10.78 -12.02
N LEU A 102 6.28 10.45 -12.18
CA LEU A 102 6.86 9.22 -11.69
C LEU A 102 6.83 9.10 -10.15
N ASN A 103 7.16 10.18 -9.45
CA ASN A 103 7.14 10.23 -7.99
C ASN A 103 5.73 10.13 -7.39
N GLN A 104 4.70 10.35 -8.18
CA GLN A 104 3.31 10.24 -7.75
C GLN A 104 2.68 8.86 -8.07
N ILE A 105 3.15 8.17 -9.12
CA ILE A 105 2.39 7.06 -9.72
C ILE A 105 3.14 5.71 -9.69
N ALA A 106 4.48 5.67 -9.77
CA ALA A 106 5.23 4.41 -9.80
C ALA A 106 5.36 3.77 -8.40
N LYS A 107 4.28 3.11 -7.95
CA LYS A 107 4.11 2.58 -6.58
C LYS A 107 4.74 1.21 -6.35
N SER A 108 4.33 0.19 -7.09
CA SER A 108 4.83 -1.17 -6.89
C SER A 108 4.57 -2.10 -8.06
N ILE A 109 3.95 -1.61 -9.14
CA ILE A 109 3.66 -2.36 -10.35
C ILE A 109 3.86 -1.45 -11.56
N GLY A 110 4.18 -2.04 -12.71
CA GLY A 110 4.23 -1.29 -13.96
C GLY A 110 4.68 -2.13 -15.14
N MET A 111 5.01 -1.45 -16.23
CA MET A 111 5.43 -2.05 -17.50
C MET A 111 6.83 -1.56 -17.90
N GLY A 112 7.51 -2.28 -18.77
CA GLY A 112 8.80 -1.86 -19.31
C GLY A 112 9.09 -2.44 -20.69
N LYS A 113 10.05 -1.83 -21.41
CA LYS A 113 10.41 -2.24 -22.76
C LYS A 113 11.91 -2.16 -23.02
N ILE A 114 12.54 -3.30 -23.28
CA ILE A 114 13.87 -3.32 -23.90
C ILE A 114 13.70 -3.13 -25.41
N LYS A 115 14.19 -2.03 -25.95
CA LYS A 115 14.12 -1.74 -27.39
C LYS A 115 14.97 -2.72 -28.19
N ALA A 116 14.58 -2.99 -29.44
CA ALA A 116 15.37 -3.82 -30.35
C ALA A 116 16.81 -3.28 -30.49
N GLY A 117 17.78 -4.18 -30.49
CA GLY A 117 19.21 -3.83 -30.53
C GLY A 117 19.82 -3.45 -29.17
N PHE A 118 19.02 -3.30 -28.11
CA PHE A 118 19.51 -3.02 -26.76
C PHE A 118 19.48 -4.29 -25.90
N ILE A 119 20.33 -4.31 -24.87
CA ILE A 119 20.43 -5.42 -23.91
C ILE A 119 19.83 -5.08 -22.55
N ASN A 120 19.45 -3.82 -22.31
CA ASN A 120 18.91 -3.40 -21.04
C ASN A 120 17.95 -2.21 -21.20
N VAL A 121 17.23 -1.96 -20.10
CA VAL A 121 16.44 -0.76 -19.89
C VAL A 121 16.51 -0.37 -18.41
N ILE A 122 16.63 0.93 -18.16
CA ILE A 122 16.58 1.50 -16.82
C ILE A 122 15.13 1.90 -16.55
N ILE A 123 14.54 1.30 -15.53
CA ILE A 123 13.18 1.57 -15.08
C ILE A 123 13.25 2.52 -13.90
N LYS A 124 12.63 3.69 -14.03
CA LYS A 124 12.50 4.60 -12.90
C LYS A 124 11.38 4.10 -11.98
N ALA A 125 11.66 3.96 -10.68
CA ALA A 125 10.75 3.39 -9.69
C ALA A 125 11.13 3.86 -8.28
N PRO A 126 10.51 4.94 -7.78
CA PRO A 126 10.81 5.53 -6.47
C PRO A 126 10.52 4.61 -5.28
N ALA A 127 9.75 3.56 -5.49
CA ALA A 127 9.47 2.56 -4.47
C ALA A 127 10.56 1.48 -4.32
N VAL A 128 11.56 1.44 -5.19
CA VAL A 128 12.68 0.49 -5.06
C VAL A 128 13.48 0.79 -3.79
N THR A 129 13.82 -0.25 -3.05
CA THR A 129 14.77 -0.24 -1.95
C THR A 129 15.92 -1.18 -2.27
N LYS A 130 16.95 -1.18 -1.42
CA LYS A 130 18.07 -2.11 -1.56
C LYS A 130 17.61 -3.58 -1.49
N ASP A 131 16.60 -3.84 -0.66
CA ASP A 131 16.12 -5.18 -0.33
C ASP A 131 14.87 -5.59 -1.13
N SER A 132 14.37 -4.73 -2.02
CA SER A 132 13.20 -5.03 -2.85
C SER A 132 13.34 -6.35 -3.59
N LEU A 133 12.30 -7.16 -3.57
CA LEU A 133 12.13 -8.27 -4.50
C LEU A 133 11.38 -7.76 -5.73
N ILE A 134 11.99 -7.87 -6.89
CA ILE A 134 11.44 -7.36 -8.14
C ILE A 134 11.14 -8.55 -9.06
N PHE A 135 9.87 -8.73 -9.39
CA PHE A 135 9.38 -9.80 -10.26
C PHE A 135 9.12 -9.24 -11.64
N ILE A 136 9.54 -9.97 -12.67
CA ILE A 136 9.40 -9.56 -14.06
C ILE A 136 8.73 -10.69 -14.83
N THR A 137 7.68 -10.34 -15.57
CA THR A 137 6.95 -11.27 -16.43
C THR A 137 6.94 -10.74 -17.85
N PRO A 138 7.64 -11.40 -18.79
CA PRO A 138 7.57 -11.04 -20.19
C PRO A 138 6.14 -11.08 -20.73
N THR A 139 5.77 -10.05 -21.49
CA THR A 139 4.47 -9.97 -22.21
C THR A 139 4.65 -10.15 -23.71
N SER A 140 5.87 -10.01 -24.21
CA SER A 140 6.29 -10.43 -25.55
C SER A 140 7.00 -11.78 -25.50
N ASN A 141 6.95 -12.54 -26.60
CA ASN A 141 7.76 -13.74 -26.74
C ASN A 141 9.26 -13.41 -26.70
N THR A 142 10.00 -14.03 -25.78
CA THR A 142 11.46 -13.89 -25.66
C THR A 142 12.07 -15.24 -25.30
N PRO A 143 13.09 -15.71 -26.05
CA PRO A 143 13.84 -16.91 -25.69
C PRO A 143 14.91 -16.64 -24.62
N LEU A 144 15.14 -15.36 -24.29
CA LEU A 144 16.18 -14.94 -23.36
C LEU A 144 15.60 -14.65 -21.97
N PRO A 145 16.29 -15.04 -20.89
CA PRO A 145 15.87 -14.67 -19.55
C PRO A 145 16.04 -13.17 -19.32
N LEU A 146 15.07 -12.56 -18.65
CA LEU A 146 15.17 -11.19 -18.13
C LEU A 146 15.72 -11.27 -16.70
N ALA A 147 16.63 -10.37 -16.36
CA ALA A 147 17.21 -10.28 -15.03
C ALA A 147 17.20 -8.83 -14.53
N VAL A 148 16.98 -8.65 -13.23
CA VAL A 148 17.23 -7.37 -12.55
C VAL A 148 18.70 -7.33 -12.18
N THR A 149 19.47 -6.46 -12.83
CA THR A 149 20.93 -6.43 -12.70
C THR A 149 21.45 -5.32 -11.81
N ASP A 150 20.65 -4.28 -11.58
CA ASP A 150 21.02 -3.16 -10.72
C ASP A 150 19.79 -2.54 -10.05
N LYS A 151 19.99 -1.93 -8.88
CA LYS A 151 18.97 -1.23 -8.09
C LYS A 151 19.60 0.00 -7.44
N ILE A 152 19.04 1.16 -7.73
CA ILE A 152 19.34 2.41 -7.04
C ILE A 152 18.14 2.73 -6.15
N PRO A 153 18.28 2.59 -4.80
CA PRO A 153 17.18 2.84 -3.88
C PRO A 153 16.53 4.20 -4.10
N ARG A 154 15.20 4.22 -4.09
CA ARG A 154 14.33 5.38 -4.30
C ARG A 154 14.43 6.05 -5.67
N GLU A 155 15.09 5.41 -6.62
CA GLU A 155 15.31 6.00 -7.95
C GLU A 155 14.96 5.03 -9.07
N THR A 156 15.73 3.95 -9.24
CA THR A 156 15.67 3.10 -10.44
C THR A 156 16.00 1.63 -10.17
N PHE A 157 15.64 0.76 -11.12
CA PHE A 157 16.23 -0.56 -11.27
C PHE A 157 16.49 -0.85 -12.75
N THR A 158 17.47 -1.72 -13.03
CA THR A 158 17.83 -2.08 -14.41
C THR A 158 17.37 -3.49 -14.74
N VAL A 159 16.68 -3.64 -15.87
CA VAL A 159 16.32 -4.94 -16.45
C VAL A 159 17.21 -5.22 -17.63
N SER A 160 17.84 -6.39 -17.66
CA SER A 160 18.80 -6.77 -18.69
C SER A 160 18.53 -8.16 -19.27
N ILE A 161 19.00 -8.37 -20.49
CA ILE A 161 19.08 -9.64 -21.21
C ILE A 161 20.55 -9.90 -21.60
N PRO A 162 20.97 -11.17 -21.79
CA PRO A 162 22.37 -11.51 -22.05
C PRO A 162 22.89 -11.06 -23.43
N GLN A 163 22.00 -10.86 -24.40
CA GLN A 163 22.37 -10.45 -25.76
C GLN A 163 21.23 -9.67 -26.42
N ALA A 164 21.57 -8.81 -27.38
CA ALA A 164 20.59 -7.96 -28.06
C ALA A 164 19.67 -8.79 -28.97
N THR A 165 18.41 -8.38 -29.07
CA THR A 165 17.40 -9.01 -29.91
C THR A 165 16.97 -8.09 -31.06
N THR A 166 16.52 -8.68 -32.16
CA THR A 166 15.98 -7.93 -33.32
C THR A 166 14.58 -7.37 -33.06
N ASN A 167 13.83 -7.98 -32.14
CA ASN A 167 12.53 -7.50 -31.69
C ASN A 167 12.66 -6.86 -30.31
N ALA A 168 11.83 -5.87 -30.03
CA ALA A 168 11.71 -5.33 -28.68
C ALA A 168 11.08 -6.36 -27.74
N ILE A 169 11.48 -6.32 -26.47
CA ILE A 169 10.93 -7.17 -25.42
C ILE A 169 10.09 -6.28 -24.49
N THR A 170 8.82 -6.61 -24.32
CA THR A 170 7.92 -5.97 -23.35
C THR A 170 7.69 -6.89 -22.16
N PHE A 171 7.51 -6.30 -20.98
CA PHE A 171 7.30 -7.04 -19.75
C PHE A 171 6.49 -6.22 -18.74
N ASN A 172 5.85 -6.93 -17.81
CA ASN A 172 5.30 -6.35 -16.58
C ASN A 172 6.29 -6.54 -15.45
N TRP A 173 6.24 -5.67 -14.45
CA TRP A 173 7.02 -5.81 -13.23
C TRP A 173 6.21 -5.49 -11.98
N TRP A 174 6.64 -6.07 -10.85
CA TRP A 174 6.12 -5.84 -9.51
C TRP A 174 7.29 -5.69 -8.53
N ILE A 175 7.22 -4.74 -7.59
CA ILE A 175 8.14 -4.54 -6.46
C ILE A 175 7.47 -4.96 -5.14
N ILE A 176 8.08 -5.89 -4.40
CA ILE A 176 7.77 -6.20 -3.00
C ILE A 176 8.89 -5.61 -2.14
N ASN A 177 8.53 -4.82 -1.14
CA ASN A 177 9.43 -4.30 -0.11
C ASN A 177 9.24 -5.04 1.22
#